data_AF-A0A7Y8HRI4-F1
#
_entry.id   AF-A0A7Y8HRI4-F1
#
_cell.length_a   1.000
_cell.length_b   1.000
_cell.length_c   1.000
_cell.angle_alpha   90.00
_cell.angle_beta   90.00
_cell.angle_gamma   90.00
#
_symmetry.space_group_name_H-M   'P 1'
#
loop_
_entity.id
_entity.type
_entity.pdbx_description
1 polymer ?
#
loop_
_entity_poly.entity_id
_entity_poly.type
_entity_poly.pdbx_seq_one_letter_code
_entity_poly.pdbx_strand_id
1 'polypeptide(L)' 'MKRLKFSEEQIVYAIRQAESGTPVGDLCRQLGVSDATFYPWKKQY' A
#
# COMPACT_ATOMS: atom_id res chain seq x y z
N MET A 1 -0.95 5.84 21.30
CA MET A 1 -0.43 5.64 19.93
C MET A 1 -1.58 5.19 19.05
N LYS A 2 -2.02 5.99 18.07
CA LYS A 2 -3.01 5.51 17.11
C LYS A 2 -2.38 4.33 16.39
N ARG A 3 -2.92 3.13 16.60
CA ARG A 3 -2.49 1.93 15.89
C ARG A 3 -2.66 2.24 14.40
N LEU A 4 -1.56 2.41 13.68
CA LEU A 4 -1.62 2.51 12.22
C LEU A 4 -2.34 1.24 11.75
N LYS A 5 -3.39 1.40 10.94
CA LYS A 5 -4.20 0.29 10.45
C LYS A 5 -3.39 -0.73 9.64
N PHE A 6 -2.18 -0.36 9.23
CA PHE A 6 -1.25 -1.16 8.44
C PHE A 6 0.15 -1.10 9.06
N SER A 7 0.86 -2.22 9.09
CA SER A 7 2.28 -2.24 9.46
C SER A 7 3.14 -1.72 8.31
N GLU A 8 4.33 -1.22 8.62
CA GLU A 8 5.32 -0.80 7.63
C GLU A 8 5.65 -1.93 6.64
N GLU A 9 5.76 -3.16 7.14
CA GLU A 9 6.00 -4.36 6.31
C GLU A 9 4.87 -4.58 5.29
N GLN A 10 3.61 -4.38 5.68
CA GLN A 10 2.47 -4.48 4.77
C GLN A 10 2.50 -3.40 3.69
N ILE A 11 2.93 -2.19 4.05
CA ILE A 11 3.04 -1.06 3.12
C ILE A 11 4.16 -1.34 2.09
N VAL A 12 5.35 -1.72 2.56
CA VAL A 12 6.50 -2.05 1.69
C VAL A 12 6.17 -3.24 0.79
N TYR A 13 5.49 -4.25 1.31
CA TYR A 13 5.06 -5.41 0.50
C TYR A 13 4.07 -5.00 -0.60
N ALA A 14 3.13 -4.11 -0.31
CA ALA A 14 2.20 -3.59 -1.31
C ALA A 14 2.94 -2.78 -2.41
N ILE A 15 3.91 -1.95 -2.03
CA ILE A 15 4.72 -1.19 -2.98
C ILE A 15 5.51 -2.13 -3.90
N ARG A 16 6.18 -3.14 -3.34
CA ARG A 16 6.94 -4.13 -4.13
C ARG A 16 6.05 -4.90 -5.11
N GLN A 17 4.84 -5.26 -4.73
CA GLN A 17 3.90 -5.91 -5.65
C GLN A 17 3.48 -4.98 -6.79
N ALA A 18 3.30 -3.68 -6.54
CA ALA A 18 3.02 -2.73 -7.60
C ALA A 18 4.22 -2.57 -8.55
N GLU A 19 5.45 -2.57 -8.01
CA GLU A 19 6.68 -2.54 -8.81
C GLU A 19 6.91 -3.82 -9.61
N SER A 20 6.45 -4.98 -9.11
CA SER A 20 6.48 -6.25 -9.84
C SER A 20 5.39 -6.36 -10.92
N GLY A 21 4.61 -5.30 -11.15
CA GLY A 21 3.60 -5.23 -12.21
C GLY A 21 2.18 -5.55 -11.76
N THR A 22 1.93 -5.71 -10.46
CA THR A 22 0.55 -5.88 -9.95
C THR A 22 -0.20 -4.54 -10.06
N PRO A 23 -1.43 -4.52 -10.61
CA PRO A 23 -2.21 -3.30 -10.67
C PRO A 23 -2.47 -2.71 -9.27
N VAL A 24 -2.20 -1.41 -9.11
CA VAL A 24 -2.44 -0.70 -7.83
C VAL A 24 -3.90 -0.77 -7.40
N GLY A 25 -4.83 -0.78 -8.36
CA GLY A 25 -6.26 -0.91 -8.07
C GLY A 25 -6.62 -2.25 -7.41
N ASP A 26 -5.99 -3.35 -7.83
CA ASP A 26 -6.19 -4.67 -7.21
C ASP A 26 -5.58 -4.71 -5.81
N LEU A 27 -4.39 -4.13 -5.64
CA LEU A 27 -3.75 -4.00 -4.32
C LEU A 27 -4.59 -3.16 -3.37
N CYS A 28 -5.11 -2.02 -3.82
CA CYS A 28 -5.98 -1.16 -3.02
C CYS A 28 -7.27 -1.88 -2.63
N ARG A 29 -7.88 -2.62 -3.55
CA ARG A 29 -9.08 -3.42 -3.29
C ARG A 29 -8.83 -4.57 -2.32
N GLN A 30 -7.69 -5.26 -2.43
CA GLN A 30 -7.30 -6.35 -1.53
C GLN A 30 -6.97 -5.85 -0.12
N LEU A 31 -6.28 -4.71 -0.02
CA LEU A 31 -5.88 -4.10 1.25
C LEU A 31 -7.00 -3.26 1.89
N GLY A 32 -8.10 -3.03 1.18
CA GLY A 32 -9.21 -2.18 1.64
C GLY A 32 -8.82 -0.71 1.77
N VAL A 33 -7.88 -0.25 0.94
CA VAL A 33 -7.41 1.14 0.89
C VAL A 33 -7.80 1.79 -0.43
N SER A 34 -7.63 3.10 -0.49
CA SER A 34 -7.80 3.87 -1.72
C SER A 34 -6.45 4.14 -2.37
N ASP A 35 -6.44 4.38 -3.67
CA ASP A 35 -5.25 4.82 -4.40
C ASP A 35 -4.64 6.08 -3.76
N ALA A 36 -5.48 6.97 -3.24
CA ALA A 36 -5.07 8.17 -2.51
C ALA A 36 -4.30 7.85 -1.21
N THR A 37 -4.45 6.66 -0.65
CA THR A 37 -3.65 6.15 0.48
C THR A 37 -2.36 5.49 0.00
N PHE A 38 -2.40 4.78 -1.13
CA PHE A 38 -1.26 4.05 -1.69
C PHE A 38 -0.17 4.97 -2.25
N TYR A 39 -0.51 6.02 -2.98
CA TYR A 39 0.51 6.91 -3.56
C TYR A 39 1.39 7.63 -2.53
N PRO A 40 0.85 8.14 -1.40
CA PRO A 40 1.68 8.63 -0.30
C PRO A 40 2.63 7.59 0.27
N TRP A 41 2.21 6.32 0.34
CA TRP A 41 3.08 5.24 0.80
C TRP A 41 4.28 5.08 -0.12
N LYS A 42 4.08 5.03 -1.44
CA LYS A 42 5.18 4.95 -2.42
C LYS A 42 6.18 6.12 -2.35
N LYS A 43 5.78 7.26 -1.77
CA LYS A 43 6.66 8.42 -1.59
C LYS A 43 7.44 8.36 -0.27
N GLN A 44 6.90 7.70 0.75
CA GLN A 44 7.46 7.67 2.10
C GLN A 44 8.20 6.36 2.43
N TYR A 45 7.87 5.26 1.75
CA TYR A 45 8.42 3.91 1.93
C TYR A 45 8.99 3.40 0.60
#